data_AF-A0A1A8GT00-F1
#
_entry.id   AF-A0A1A8GT00-F1
#
_cell.length_a   1.000
_cell.length_b   1.000
_cell.length_c   1.000
_cell.angle_alpha   90.00
_cell.angle_beta   90.00
_cell.angle_gamma   90.00
#
_symmetry.space_group_name_H-M   'P 1'
#
loop_
_entity.id
_entity.type
_entity.pdbx_description
1 polymer ?
#
loop_
_entity_poly.entity_id
_entity_poly.type
_entity_poly.pdbx_seq_one_letter_code
_entity_poly.pdbx_strand_id
1 'polypeptide(L)'
;MKAVGAVVDEKFLAEDLGVQLLQYVLLMRLELQDSTDTLDVFLWKDAEKFFGVSAEDVSATEEAQERVQKVMDLLCPPEDSQDQRPWLDLCLMVYTAEDEPGQSQTCYQIINTTIITPSTTQSGPD
;
A
#
# COMPACT_ATOMS: atom_id res chain seq x y z
N MET A 1 -29.21 31.61 12.50
CA MET A 1 -28.69 31.31 11.15
C MET A 1 -27.46 30.43 11.33
N LYS A 2 -27.56 29.16 10.93
CA LYS A 2 -26.47 28.18 11.09
C LYS A 2 -25.39 28.55 10.06
N ALA A 3 -24.17 28.84 10.51
CA ALA A 3 -23.05 28.98 9.60
C ALA A 3 -22.88 27.63 8.91
N VAL A 4 -23.22 27.58 7.62
CA VAL A 4 -22.81 26.50 6.74
C VAL A 4 -21.30 26.65 6.67
N GLY A 5 -20.57 25.75 7.35
CA GLY A 5 -19.11 25.73 7.30
C GLY A 5 -18.71 25.73 5.83
N ALA A 6 -18.05 26.79 5.39
CA ALA A 6 -17.56 26.87 4.03
C ALA A 6 -16.57 25.70 3.86
N VAL A 7 -16.88 24.79 2.94
CA VAL A 7 -15.91 23.80 2.49
C VAL A 7 -14.83 24.60 1.78
N VAL A 8 -13.71 24.76 2.46
CA VAL A 8 -12.55 25.45 1.93
C VAL A 8 -11.87 24.49 0.97
N ASP A 9 -11.72 24.90 -0.29
CA ASP A 9 -10.96 24.14 -1.26
C ASP A 9 -9.46 24.35 -0.98
N GLU A 10 -8.84 23.32 -0.40
CA GLU A 10 -7.43 23.32 -0.02
C GLU A 10 -6.50 23.54 -1.22
N LYS A 11 -6.90 23.08 -2.42
CA LYS A 11 -6.10 23.28 -3.64
C LYS A 11 -6.09 24.73 -4.06
N PHE A 12 -7.26 25.37 -4.01
CA PHE A 12 -7.39 26.79 -4.32
C PHE A 12 -6.60 27.66 -3.34
N LEU A 13 -6.65 27.34 -2.03
CA LEU A 13 -5.85 28.05 -1.04
C LEU A 13 -4.35 27.85 -1.24
N ALA A 14 -3.91 26.62 -1.53
CA ALA A 14 -2.50 26.35 -1.75
C ALA A 14 -1.96 27.13 -2.95
N GLU A 15 -2.73 27.21 -4.04
CA GLU A 15 -2.37 28.01 -5.21
C GLU A 15 -2.24 29.50 -4.89
N ASP A 16 -3.21 30.09 -4.17
CA ASP A 16 -3.18 31.51 -3.77
C ASP A 16 -2.01 31.82 -2.83
N LEU A 17 -1.64 30.86 -1.98
CA LEU A 17 -0.51 30.95 -1.06
C LEU A 17 0.84 30.60 -1.72
N GLY A 18 0.86 30.19 -2.99
CA GLY A 18 2.07 29.75 -3.68
C GLY A 18 2.68 28.46 -3.11
N VAL A 19 1.86 27.61 -2.49
CA VAL A 19 2.25 26.34 -1.88
C VAL A 19 1.91 25.18 -2.82
N GLN A 20 2.86 24.28 -3.04
CA GLN A 20 2.60 23.01 -3.69
C GLN A 20 2.17 21.98 -2.64
N LEU A 21 0.93 21.52 -2.70
CA LEU A 21 0.46 20.46 -1.82
C LEU A 21 1.19 19.15 -2.12
N LEU A 22 1.63 18.49 -1.03
CA LEU A 22 2.13 17.13 -1.07
C LEU A 22 0.95 16.16 -1.21
N GLN A 23 1.26 14.96 -1.69
CA GLN A 23 0.27 13.89 -1.86
C GLN A 23 0.51 12.82 -0.80
N TYR A 24 -0.58 12.31 -0.23
CA TYR A 24 -0.53 11.12 0.61
C TYR A 24 -0.11 9.93 -0.24
N VAL A 25 0.83 9.13 0.28
CA VAL A 25 1.31 7.92 -0.37
C VAL A 25 1.45 6.82 0.67
N LEU A 26 1.05 5.61 0.31
CA LEU A 26 1.40 4.40 1.05
C LEU A 26 2.74 3.89 0.49
N LEU A 27 3.72 3.71 1.35
CA LEU A 27 5.04 3.18 1.00
C LEU A 27 5.35 1.98 1.88
N MET A 28 5.63 0.84 1.26
CA MET A 28 6.12 -0.35 1.94
C MET A 28 7.33 -0.93 1.24
N ARG A 29 8.20 -1.56 2.04
CA ARG A 29 9.24 -2.49 1.59
C ARG A 29 8.84 -3.88 2.07
N LEU A 30 8.76 -4.82 1.14
CA LEU A 30 8.45 -6.22 1.40
C LEU A 30 9.70 -7.04 1.06
N GLU A 31 10.05 -7.98 1.94
CA GLU A 31 11.02 -9.02 1.62
C GLU A 31 10.23 -10.23 1.14
N LEU A 32 10.32 -10.52 -0.16
CA LEU A 32 9.73 -11.72 -0.75
C LEU A 32 10.72 -12.86 -0.60
N GLN A 33 10.22 -14.07 -0.31
CA GLN A 33 11.05 -15.27 -0.24
C GLN A 33 10.39 -16.37 -1.07
N ASP A 34 11.16 -16.99 -1.94
CA ASP A 34 10.74 -18.19 -2.66
C ASP A 34 11.63 -19.40 -2.29
N SER A 35 11.53 -20.49 -3.07
CA SER A 35 12.36 -21.68 -2.84
C SER A 35 13.86 -21.47 -3.12
N THR A 36 14.24 -20.34 -3.70
CA THR A 36 15.60 -20.04 -4.15
C THR A 36 16.29 -19.00 -3.28
N ASP A 37 15.69 -17.82 -3.11
CA ASP A 37 16.32 -16.69 -2.40
C ASP A 37 15.28 -15.66 -1.92
N THR A 38 15.76 -14.58 -1.31
CA THR A 38 14.97 -13.41 -0.94
C THR A 38 15.14 -12.25 -1.92
N LEU A 39 14.12 -11.41 -2.02
CA LEU A 39 14.10 -10.23 -2.86
C LEU A 39 13.39 -9.06 -2.16
N ASP A 40 14.10 -7.95 -2.02
CA ASP A 40 13.51 -6.69 -1.57
C ASP A 40 12.71 -6.03 -2.68
N VAL A 41 11.44 -5.76 -2.40
CA VAL A 41 10.55 -5.07 -3.33
C VAL A 41 9.84 -3.90 -2.66
N PHE A 42 9.63 -2.83 -3.40
CA PHE A 42 8.87 -1.66 -2.98
C PHE A 42 7.42 -1.74 -3.45
N LEU A 43 6.51 -1.21 -2.63
CA LEU A 43 5.10 -1.03 -2.95
C LEU A 43 4.71 0.42 -2.64
N TRP A 44 4.56 1.23 -3.69
CA TRP A 44 4.03 2.60 -3.56
C TRP A 44 3.20 3.04 -4.76
N LYS A 45 3.58 2.66 -5.99
CA LYS A 45 2.84 3.06 -7.21
C LYS A 45 1.40 2.55 -7.25
N ASP A 46 1.19 1.31 -6.81
CA ASP A 46 -0.13 0.67 -6.79
C ASP A 46 -0.54 0.26 -5.36
N ALA A 47 0.05 0.88 -4.33
CA ALA A 47 -0.23 0.53 -2.94
C ALA A 47 -1.71 0.71 -2.58
N GLU A 48 -2.34 1.80 -3.02
CA GLU A 48 -3.77 2.02 -2.80
C GLU A 48 -4.64 0.95 -3.46
N LYS A 49 -4.27 0.47 -4.65
CA LYS A 49 -4.96 -0.65 -5.31
C LYS A 49 -4.70 -1.98 -4.62
N PHE A 50 -3.49 -2.16 -4.09
CA PHE A 50 -3.08 -3.37 -3.40
C PHE A 50 -3.88 -3.57 -2.12
N PHE A 51 -4.02 -2.52 -1.30
CA PHE A 51 -4.82 -2.54 -0.06
C PHE A 51 -6.31 -2.21 -0.30
N GLY A 52 -6.62 -1.64 -1.47
CA GLY A 52 -7.95 -1.17 -1.85
C GLY A 52 -8.42 0.09 -1.12
N VAL A 53 -7.53 0.82 -0.44
CA VAL A 53 -7.82 2.02 0.36
C VAL A 53 -6.97 3.19 -0.14
N SER A 54 -7.44 4.43 0.00
CA SER A 54 -6.62 5.60 -0.30
C SER A 54 -5.63 5.88 0.83
N ALA A 55 -4.47 6.45 0.51
CA ALA A 55 -3.47 6.85 1.50
C ALA A 55 -3.99 7.95 2.43
N GLU A 56 -4.84 8.83 1.91
CA GLU A 56 -5.51 9.88 2.67
C GLU A 56 -6.46 9.27 3.72
N ASP A 57 -7.30 8.31 3.33
CA ASP A 57 -8.21 7.63 4.27
C ASP A 57 -7.46 6.87 5.36
N VAL A 58 -6.34 6.22 5.03
CA VAL A 58 -5.49 5.53 6.01
C VAL A 58 -4.91 6.51 7.03
N SER A 59 -4.65 7.75 6.64
CA SER A 59 -4.15 8.78 7.55
C SER A 59 -5.23 9.31 8.52
N ALA A 60 -6.50 9.18 8.15
CA ALA A 60 -7.61 9.85 8.83
C ALA A 60 -8.64 8.91 9.49
N THR A 61 -8.73 7.64 9.08
CA THR A 61 -9.81 6.71 9.48
C THR A 61 -9.26 5.39 10.01
N GLU A 62 -9.87 4.90 11.10
CA GLU A 62 -9.52 3.61 11.72
C GLU A 62 -9.90 2.45 10.81
N GLU A 63 -11.02 2.55 10.09
CA GLU A 63 -11.50 1.51 9.18
C GLU A 63 -10.51 1.23 8.04
N ALA A 64 -9.88 2.27 7.48
CA ALA A 64 -8.85 2.11 6.46
C ALA A 64 -7.56 1.51 7.04
N GLN A 65 -7.17 1.91 8.26
CA GLN A 65 -6.02 1.34 8.97
C GLN A 65 -6.22 -0.15 9.28
N GLU A 66 -7.38 -0.54 9.79
CA GLU A 66 -7.75 -1.93 10.02
C GLU A 66 -7.70 -2.76 8.74
N ARG A 67 -8.07 -2.16 7.60
CA ARG A 67 -8.03 -2.87 6.31
C ARG A 67 -6.61 -3.16 5.88
N VAL A 68 -5.69 -2.19 6.02
CA VAL A 68 -4.26 -2.43 5.80
C VAL A 68 -3.76 -3.53 6.72
N GLN A 69 -4.12 -3.48 8.01
CA GLN A 69 -3.74 -4.50 8.98
C GLN A 69 -4.25 -5.90 8.59
N LYS A 70 -5.53 -6.05 8.26
CA LYS A 70 -6.12 -7.34 7.82
C LYS A 70 -5.42 -7.93 6.61
N VAL A 71 -5.02 -7.08 5.64
CA VAL A 71 -4.23 -7.54 4.49
C VAL A 71 -2.85 -7.99 4.95
N MET A 72 -2.16 -7.22 5.80
CA MET A 72 -0.83 -7.60 6.27
C MET A 72 -0.84 -8.86 7.14
N ASP A 73 -1.85 -9.06 7.99
CA ASP A 73 -2.03 -10.27 8.80
C ASP A 73 -2.31 -11.50 7.92
N LEU A 74 -2.96 -11.33 6.76
CA LEU A 74 -3.15 -12.40 5.78
C LEU A 74 -1.84 -12.78 5.10
N LEU A 75 -0.99 -11.81 4.78
CA LEU A 75 0.29 -12.02 4.10
C LEU A 75 1.35 -12.59 5.07
N CYS A 76 1.36 -12.09 6.30
CA CYS A 76 2.34 -12.40 7.33
C CYS A 76 1.63 -12.60 8.69
N PRO A 77 0.97 -13.75 8.91
CA PRO A 77 0.32 -14.04 10.18
C PRO A 77 1.35 -14.07 11.33
N PRO A 78 0.97 -13.59 12.53
CA PRO A 78 1.88 -13.47 13.68
C PRO A 78 2.25 -14.81 14.33
N GLU A 79 1.48 -15.88 14.12
CA GLU A 79 1.77 -17.22 14.66
C GLU A 79 2.55 -18.05 13.64
N ASP A 80 3.86 -18.07 13.84
CA ASP A 80 4.90 -18.55 12.93
C ASP A 80 4.72 -19.98 12.40
N SER A 81 4.56 -20.08 11.08
CA SER A 81 5.31 -21.00 10.23
C SER A 81 5.40 -20.34 8.86
N GLN A 82 6.61 -20.15 8.29
CA GLN A 82 6.73 -19.68 6.90
C GLN A 82 5.86 -20.51 5.94
N ASP A 83 5.68 -21.79 6.28
CA ASP A 83 4.84 -22.77 5.58
C ASP A 83 3.33 -22.41 5.51
N GLN A 84 2.86 -21.48 6.34
CA GLN A 84 1.46 -21.03 6.35
C GLN A 84 1.24 -19.73 5.55
N ARG A 85 2.32 -19.07 5.10
CA ARG A 85 2.20 -17.82 4.34
C ARG A 85 1.69 -18.12 2.93
N PRO A 86 0.76 -17.31 2.38
CA PRO A 86 0.24 -17.52 1.04
C PRO A 86 1.32 -17.22 0.00
N TRP A 87 1.31 -17.99 -1.09
CA TRP A 87 2.05 -17.62 -2.29
C TRP A 87 1.43 -16.37 -2.93
N LEU A 88 2.30 -15.49 -3.42
CA LEU A 88 1.88 -14.26 -4.10
C LEU A 88 2.23 -14.34 -5.58
N ASP A 89 1.24 -14.11 -6.43
CA ASP A 89 1.43 -13.87 -7.85
C ASP A 89 1.54 -12.36 -8.08
N LEU A 90 2.77 -11.88 -8.31
CA LEU A 90 3.11 -10.45 -8.36
C LEU A 90 3.72 -10.08 -9.71
N CYS A 91 3.40 -8.87 -10.18
CA CYS A 91 4.11 -8.24 -11.29
C CYS A 91 5.15 -7.25 -10.75
N LEU A 92 6.42 -7.41 -11.12
CA LEU A 92 7.51 -6.55 -10.68
C LEU A 92 8.06 -5.72 -11.84
N MET A 93 8.20 -4.42 -11.61
CA MET A 93 8.96 -3.49 -12.45
C MET A 93 10.36 -3.34 -11.88
N VAL A 94 11.37 -3.57 -12.71
CA VAL A 94 12.78 -3.34 -12.37
C VAL A 94 13.18 -1.94 -12.83
N TYR A 95 13.89 -1.20 -11.98
CA TYR A 95 14.44 0.10 -12.33
C TYR A 95 15.78 0.32 -11.61
N THR A 96 16.58 1.22 -12.15
CA THR A 96 17.85 1.62 -11.54
C THR A 96 17.64 2.91 -10.77
N ALA A 97 18.02 2.91 -9.50
CA ALA A 97 18.09 4.12 -8.68
C ALA A 97 19.57 4.51 -8.48
N GLU A 98 19.85 5.80 -8.60
CA GLU A 98 21.16 6.35 -8.26
C GLU A 98 21.04 6.95 -6.86
N ASP A 99 21.49 6.20 -5.85
CA ASP A 99 21.49 6.69 -4.47
C ASP A 99 22.67 7.63 -4.21
N GLU A 100 23.82 7.30 -4.78
CA GLU A 100 25.06 8.07 -4.70
C GLU A 100 25.64 8.25 -6.11
N PRO A 101 26.34 9.36 -6.40
CA PRO A 101 26.95 9.59 -7.71
C PRO A 101 27.92 8.47 -8.06
N GLY A 102 27.54 7.63 -9.04
CA GLY A 102 28.32 6.48 -9.50
C GLY A 102 27.93 5.12 -8.90
N GLN A 103 26.94 5.06 -8.01
CA GLN A 103 26.36 3.80 -7.52
C GLN A 103 24.90 3.67 -7.97
N SER A 104 24.73 2.94 -9.06
CA SER A 104 23.42 2.50 -9.56
C SER A 104 23.00 1.23 -8.82
N GLN A 105 21.93 1.30 -8.03
CA GLN A 105 21.30 0.14 -7.42
C GLN A 105 20.09 -0.33 -8.23
N THR A 106 19.90 -1.65 -8.34
CA THR A 106 18.72 -2.24 -8.97
C THR A 106 17.61 -2.37 -7.94
N CYS A 107 16.48 -1.74 -8.21
CA CYS A 107 15.30 -1.78 -7.35
C CYS A 107 14.15 -2.49 -8.06
N TYR A 108 13.27 -3.09 -7.26
CA TYR A 108 12.09 -3.82 -7.70
C TYR A 108 10.84 -3.16 -7.13
N GLN A 109 9.84 -2.94 -7.97
CA GLN A 109 8.59 -2.28 -7.60
C GLN A 109 7.41 -3.18 -7.96
N ILE A 110 6.53 -3.49 -7.01
CA ILE A 110 5.25 -4.14 -7.30
C ILE A 110 4.39 -3.18 -8.12
N ILE A 111 3.84 -3.67 -9.23
CA ILE A 111 2.94 -2.95 -10.13
C ILE A 111 1.76 -3.83 -10.54
N ASN A 112 0.62 -3.23 -10.87
CA ASN A 112 -0.54 -3.90 -11.47
C ASN A 112 -1.03 -5.14 -10.68
N THR A 113 -0.83 -5.15 -9.35
CA THR A 113 -1.23 -6.26 -8.49
C THR A 113 -2.24 -5.81 -7.45
N THR A 114 -3.29 -6.62 -7.25
CA THR A 114 -4.32 -6.42 -6.23
C THR A 114 -4.45 -7.71 -5.42
N ILE A 115 -4.52 -7.59 -4.10
CA ILE A 115 -4.76 -8.76 -3.24
C ILE A 115 -6.23 -9.13 -3.30
N ILE A 116 -6.51 -10.36 -3.75
CA ILE A 116 -7.84 -10.96 -3.69
C ILE A 116 -7.91 -11.76 -2.41
N THR A 117 -8.50 -11.18 -1.37
CA THR A 117 -8.84 -11.95 -0.17
C THR A 117 -10.04 -12.83 -0.50
N PRO A 118 -10.03 -14.15 -0.20
CA PRO A 118 -11.24 -14.95 -0.34
C PRO A 118 -12.30 -14.35 0.58
N SER A 119 -13.37 -13.81 0.00
CA SER A 119 -14.54 -13.38 0.74
C SER A 119 -15.05 -14.57 1.55
N THR A 120 -15.16 -14.42 2.87
CA THR A 120 -15.74 -15.41 3.77
C THR A 120 -17.08 -15.88 3.19
N THR A 121 -17.10 -17.06 2.59
CA THR A 121 -18.33 -17.73 2.19
C THR A 121 -19.08 -17.98 3.50
N GLN A 122 -20.14 -17.20 3.72
CA GLN A 122 -21.02 -17.36 4.86
C GLN A 122 -21.77 -18.68 4.67
N SER A 123 -21.17 -19.78 5.12
CA SER A 123 -21.83 -21.08 5.22
C SER A 123 -22.89 -20.96 6.32
N GLY A 124 -24.13 -20.69 5.93
CA GLY A 124 -25.29 -20.83 6.82
C GLY A 124 -25.51 -22.31 7.16
N PRO A 125 -25.84 -22.67 8.41
CA PRO A 125 -26.22 -24.03 8.76
C PRO A 125 -27.65 -24.33 8.31
N ASP A 126 -27.86 -25.56 7.82
CA ASP A 126 -29.18 -26.21 7.63
C ASP A 126 -30.00 -26.26 8.93
#